data_AF-X1AD08-F1
#
_entry.id   AF-X1AD08-F1
#
_cell.length_a   1.000
_cell.length_b   1.000
_cell.length_c   1.000
_cell.angle_alpha   90.00
_cell.angle_beta   90.00
_cell.angle_gamma   90.00
#
_symmetry.space_group_name_H-M   'P 1'
#
loop_
_entity.id
_entity.type
_entity.pdbx_description
1 polymer ?
#
loop_
_entity_poly.entity_id
_entity_poly.type
_entity_poly.pdbx_seq_one_letter_code
_entity_poly.pdbx_strand_id
1 'polypeptide(L)'
;MFYASKRARVIRLDAIGHIWKKLGTTCINLKETHYIIQLIRAILDEIFPDTLLLTQTNVPHKENISYFGNGYNEVQLVYQFALPLLVLHTFYTGDASRLLEWASRIKNVSDKTAFFNVLATHDGLGVVPVKTILTGKEITGIADNIKERGGFVSYKTVEDGSKKPYEMNITYYSAIADSKNSEELNIKK
;
A
#
# COMPACT_ATOMS: atom_id res chain seq x y z
N MET A 1 9.65 22.91 -0.75
CA MET A 1 9.62 24.19 -1.47
C MET A 1 10.24 24.14 -2.86
N PHE A 2 11.51 23.76 -3.03
CA PHE A 2 12.17 23.72 -4.34
C PHE A 2 11.38 22.93 -5.43
N TYR A 3 10.96 21.70 -5.15
CA TYR A 3 10.21 20.90 -6.13
C TYR A 3 8.88 21.54 -6.53
N ALA A 4 8.15 22.11 -5.57
CA ALA A 4 6.89 22.81 -5.83
C ALA A 4 7.11 24.08 -6.67
N SER A 5 8.18 24.85 -6.41
CA SER A 5 8.53 26.01 -7.26
C SER A 5 8.96 25.62 -8.68
N LYS A 6 9.37 24.36 -8.88
CA LYS A 6 9.59 23.74 -10.19
C LYS A 6 8.33 23.08 -10.78
N ARG A 7 7.14 23.41 -10.26
CA ARG A 7 5.83 22.94 -10.72
C ARG A 7 5.56 21.44 -10.50
N ALA A 8 6.21 20.81 -9.52
CA ALA A 8 5.81 19.47 -9.09
C ALA A 8 4.35 19.49 -8.60
N ARG A 9 3.49 18.69 -9.24
CA ARG A 9 2.06 18.60 -8.90
C ARG A 9 1.75 17.62 -7.79
N VAL A 10 2.59 16.59 -7.62
CA VAL A 10 2.46 15.61 -6.55
C VAL A 10 3.84 15.36 -5.93
N ILE A 11 3.91 15.42 -4.61
CA ILE A 11 5.10 15.07 -3.83
C ILE A 11 4.76 13.82 -3.03
N ARG A 12 5.42 12.71 -3.37
CA ARG A 12 5.33 11.45 -2.61
C ARG A 12 6.23 11.53 -1.38
N LEU A 13 5.64 11.41 -0.21
CA LEU A 13 6.33 11.39 1.08
C LEU A 13 6.79 9.96 1.36
N ASP A 14 8.04 9.68 0.96
CA ASP A 14 8.67 8.39 1.14
C ASP A 14 9.00 8.11 2.62
N ALA A 15 8.72 6.87 3.06
CA ALA A 15 9.00 6.40 4.41
C ALA A 15 8.50 7.34 5.54
N ILE A 16 7.45 8.13 5.27
CA ILE A 16 7.04 9.24 6.14
C ILE A 16 6.67 8.80 7.56
N GLY A 17 6.14 7.59 7.71
CA GLY A 17 5.83 6.99 9.02
C GLY A 17 7.02 6.91 9.96
N HIS A 18 8.26 6.93 9.44
CA HIS A 18 9.49 6.83 10.22
C HIS A 18 10.14 8.17 10.59
N ILE A 19 9.55 9.31 10.19
CA ILE A 19 10.20 10.63 10.32
C ILE A 19 10.53 11.03 11.76
N TRP A 20 9.78 10.54 12.75
CA TRP A 20 9.96 10.88 14.16
C TRP A 20 10.51 9.72 14.98
N LYS A 21 11.44 10.01 15.90
CA LYS A 21 12.07 9.04 16.80
C LYS A 21 11.84 9.42 18.26
N LYS A 22 11.39 8.45 19.06
CA LYS A 22 11.12 8.63 20.49
C LYS A 22 11.42 7.35 21.25
N LEU A 23 12.30 7.44 22.25
CA LEU A 23 12.66 6.31 23.12
C LEU A 23 11.41 5.70 23.76
N GLY A 24 11.40 4.36 23.88
CA GLY A 24 10.27 3.61 24.43
C GLY A 24 9.05 3.49 23.52
N THR A 25 9.18 3.83 22.23
CA THR A 25 8.11 3.70 21.22
C THR A 25 8.57 2.90 20.01
N THR A 26 7.63 2.51 19.14
CA THR A 26 7.93 1.84 17.87
C THR A 26 8.68 2.73 16.87
N CYS A 27 8.70 4.06 17.07
CA CYS A 27 9.28 5.02 16.13
C CYS A 27 8.65 4.97 14.71
N ILE A 28 7.39 4.56 14.64
CA ILE A 28 6.59 4.43 13.42
C ILE A 28 5.20 5.01 13.69
N ASN A 29 4.67 5.80 12.75
CA ASN A 29 3.31 6.40 12.80
C ASN A 29 3.02 7.17 14.10
N LEU A 30 4.03 7.85 14.65
CA LEU A 30 3.86 8.65 15.87
C LEU A 30 3.07 9.92 15.56
N LYS A 31 2.42 10.51 16.57
CA LYS A 31 1.64 11.76 16.42
C LYS A 31 2.46 12.91 15.85
N GLU A 32 3.76 12.95 16.14
CA GLU A 32 4.68 13.97 15.63
C GLU A 32 4.90 13.85 14.11
N THR A 33 4.79 12.64 13.54
CA THR A 33 4.76 12.44 12.09
C THR A 33 3.58 13.20 11.47
N HIS A 34 2.39 13.07 12.03
CA HIS A 34 1.19 13.76 11.57
C HIS A 34 1.35 15.28 11.65
N TYR A 35 1.89 15.82 12.77
CA TYR A 35 2.13 17.26 12.90
C TYR A 35 3.10 17.80 11.84
N ILE A 36 4.15 17.05 11.50
CA ILE A 36 5.07 17.45 10.43
C ILE A 36 4.34 17.51 9.08
N ILE A 37 3.51 16.51 8.77
CA ILE A 37 2.73 16.50 7.52
C ILE A 37 1.75 17.68 7.49
N GLN A 38 1.06 17.97 8.59
CA GLN A 38 0.15 19.12 8.70
C GLN A 38 0.86 20.44 8.45
N LEU A 39 2.07 20.60 9.00
CA LEU A 39 2.89 21.79 8.76
C LEU A 39 3.29 21.92 7.28
N ILE A 40 3.77 20.82 6.66
CA ILE A 40 4.13 20.82 5.23
C ILE A 40 2.89 21.15 4.39
N ARG A 41 1.74 20.55 4.72
CA ARG A 41 0.47 20.80 4.03
C ARG A 41 0.05 22.26 4.12
N ALA A 42 0.07 22.85 5.31
CA ALA A 42 -0.29 24.25 5.51
C ALA A 42 0.60 25.21 4.70
N ILE A 43 1.91 24.94 4.64
CA ILE A 43 2.85 25.75 3.84
C ILE A 43 2.57 25.61 2.34
N LEU A 44 2.29 24.39 1.86
CA LEU A 44 1.98 24.16 0.46
C LEU A 44 0.64 24.78 0.06
N ASP A 45 -0.39 24.69 0.91
CA ASP A 45 -1.69 25.30 0.61
C ASP A 45 -1.60 26.82 0.43
N GLU A 46 -0.73 27.49 1.18
CA GLU A 46 -0.54 28.94 1.08
C GLU A 46 0.28 29.35 -0.15
N ILE A 47 1.37 28.62 -0.46
CA ILE A 47 2.38 29.08 -1.43
C ILE A 47 2.24 28.37 -2.79
N PHE A 48 1.84 27.09 -2.78
CA PHE A 48 1.76 26.22 -3.94
C PHE A 48 0.48 25.34 -3.88
N PRO A 49 -0.72 25.92 -3.90
CA PRO A 49 -1.99 25.20 -3.67
C PRO A 49 -2.26 24.07 -4.67
N ASP A 50 -1.59 24.09 -5.83
CA ASP A 50 -1.68 23.06 -6.85
C ASP A 50 -0.79 21.82 -6.62
N THR A 51 0.03 21.81 -5.56
CA THR A 51 0.91 20.70 -5.18
C THR A 51 0.25 19.81 -4.14
N LEU A 52 -0.07 18.58 -4.53
CA LEU A 52 -0.64 17.56 -3.66
C LEU A 52 0.45 16.76 -2.94
N LEU A 53 0.13 16.28 -1.74
CA LEU A 53 0.93 15.32 -1.00
C LEU A 53 0.34 13.92 -1.16
N LEU A 54 1.22 12.93 -1.31
CA LEU A 54 0.90 11.51 -1.38
C LEU A 54 1.72 10.78 -0.33
N THR A 55 1.11 10.10 0.65
CA THR A 55 1.90 9.25 1.56
C THR A 55 2.24 7.93 0.92
N GLN A 56 3.43 7.40 1.22
CA GLN A 56 3.68 5.97 1.10
C GLN A 56 3.79 5.35 2.49
N THR A 57 2.75 4.58 2.87
CA THR A 57 2.70 3.85 4.13
C THR A 57 2.13 2.45 3.92
N ASN A 58 3.00 1.44 4.03
CA ASN A 58 2.65 0.03 3.83
C ASN A 58 2.08 -0.58 5.12
N VAL A 59 0.92 -0.10 5.56
CA VAL A 59 0.28 -0.41 6.84
C VAL A 59 -1.19 -0.82 6.67
N PRO A 60 -1.84 -1.43 7.68
CA PRO A 60 -3.26 -1.76 7.60
C PRO A 60 -4.15 -0.54 7.33
N HIS A 61 -5.31 -0.76 6.71
CA HIS A 61 -6.17 0.30 6.18
C HIS A 61 -6.46 1.43 7.18
N LYS A 62 -6.78 1.12 8.44
CA LYS A 62 -7.09 2.11 9.48
C LYS A 62 -5.92 3.08 9.75
N GLU A 63 -4.70 2.58 9.78
CA GLU A 63 -3.50 3.40 9.96
C GLU A 63 -3.16 4.15 8.67
N ASN A 64 -3.41 3.55 7.51
CA ASN A 64 -3.12 4.19 6.24
C ASN A 64 -4.01 5.42 6.00
N ILE A 65 -5.31 5.33 6.33
CA ILE A 65 -6.24 6.45 6.16
C ILE A 65 -6.09 7.54 7.23
N SER A 66 -5.38 7.28 8.35
CA SER A 66 -5.17 8.32 9.36
C SER A 66 -4.31 9.46 8.84
N TYR A 67 -3.53 9.23 7.78
CA TYR A 67 -2.75 10.24 7.08
C TYR A 67 -3.58 11.27 6.29
N PHE A 68 -4.89 11.05 6.15
CA PHE A 68 -5.78 12.13 5.70
C PHE A 68 -6.05 13.17 6.79
N GLY A 69 -5.65 12.91 8.05
CA GLY A 69 -5.93 13.78 9.18
C GLY A 69 -7.44 13.93 9.39
N ASN A 70 -7.93 15.17 9.41
CA ASN A 70 -9.36 15.48 9.46
C ASN A 70 -10.03 15.50 8.05
N GLY A 71 -9.33 15.07 7.01
CA GLY A 71 -9.76 15.12 5.62
C GLY A 71 -9.32 16.39 4.88
N TYR A 72 -8.75 17.38 5.56
CA TYR A 72 -8.40 18.67 4.96
C TYR A 72 -7.00 19.16 5.32
N ASN A 73 -6.40 18.66 6.41
CA ASN A 73 -5.19 19.24 7.00
C ASN A 73 -3.90 18.41 6.84
N GLU A 74 -3.95 17.20 6.26
CA GLU A 74 -2.76 16.39 5.99
C GLU A 74 -2.64 16.08 4.49
N VAL A 75 -2.30 14.85 4.10
CA VAL A 75 -2.14 14.52 2.68
C VAL A 75 -3.48 14.43 1.97
N GLN A 76 -3.47 14.64 0.67
CA GLN A 76 -4.63 14.52 -0.19
C GLN A 76 -4.73 13.12 -0.80
N LEU A 77 -3.62 12.39 -0.91
CA LEU A 77 -3.57 11.08 -1.55
C LEU A 77 -2.92 10.04 -0.63
N VAL A 78 -3.51 8.84 -0.57
CA VAL A 78 -2.90 7.66 0.08
C VAL A 78 -2.97 6.44 -0.85
N TYR A 79 -1.94 5.61 -0.88
CA TYR A 79 -1.96 4.36 -1.66
C TYR A 79 -2.92 3.33 -1.08
N GLN A 80 -3.53 2.50 -1.93
CA GLN A 80 -4.28 1.32 -1.49
C GLN A 80 -3.44 0.05 -1.63
N PHE A 81 -2.43 -0.12 -0.78
CA PHE A 81 -1.50 -1.27 -0.85
C PHE A 81 -2.14 -2.63 -0.49
N ALA A 82 -3.37 -2.66 0.02
CA ALA A 82 -4.12 -3.91 0.17
C ALA A 82 -4.65 -4.45 -1.17
N LEU A 83 -4.95 -3.56 -2.12
CA LEU A 83 -5.57 -3.91 -3.40
C LEU A 83 -4.78 -4.98 -4.18
N PRO A 84 -3.43 -4.88 -4.32
CA PRO A 84 -2.67 -5.86 -5.06
C PRO A 84 -2.89 -7.32 -4.67
N LEU A 85 -2.69 -7.64 -3.39
CA LEU A 85 -2.79 -9.02 -2.92
C LEU A 85 -4.23 -9.50 -2.84
N LEU A 86 -5.21 -8.61 -2.66
CA LEU A 86 -6.63 -8.98 -2.73
C LEU A 86 -7.05 -9.36 -4.15
N VAL A 87 -6.60 -8.61 -5.16
CA VAL A 87 -6.84 -8.94 -6.56
C VAL A 87 -6.18 -10.28 -6.91
N LEU A 88 -4.93 -10.47 -6.52
CA LEU A 88 -4.21 -11.72 -6.79
C LEU A 88 -4.84 -12.92 -6.08
N HIS A 89 -5.27 -12.74 -4.82
CA HIS A 89 -6.03 -13.75 -4.09
C HIS A 89 -7.28 -14.16 -4.85
N THR A 90 -8.06 -13.20 -5.36
CA THR A 90 -9.26 -13.47 -6.16
C THR A 90 -8.96 -14.23 -7.44
N PHE A 91 -7.86 -13.95 -8.14
CA PHE A 91 -7.44 -14.74 -9.29
C PHE A 91 -7.10 -16.20 -8.91
N TYR A 92 -6.46 -16.41 -7.76
CA TYR A 92 -6.03 -17.75 -7.33
C TYR A 92 -7.16 -18.61 -6.78
N THR A 93 -8.15 -18.00 -6.12
CA THR A 93 -9.26 -18.74 -5.51
C THR A 93 -10.51 -18.77 -6.38
N GLY A 94 -10.63 -17.87 -7.36
CA GLY A 94 -11.89 -17.63 -8.06
C GLY A 94 -12.96 -16.98 -7.18
N ASP A 95 -12.60 -16.45 -6.01
CA ASP A 95 -13.51 -15.86 -5.03
C ASP A 95 -13.17 -14.38 -4.75
N ALA A 96 -14.13 -13.50 -5.08
CA ALA A 96 -14.01 -12.06 -4.88
C ALA A 96 -14.47 -11.57 -3.50
N SER A 97 -14.94 -12.44 -2.61
CA SER A 97 -15.58 -12.07 -1.34
C SER A 97 -14.70 -11.17 -0.46
N ARG A 98 -13.40 -11.49 -0.31
CA ARG A 98 -12.46 -10.67 0.49
C ARG A 98 -12.17 -9.31 -0.12
N LEU A 99 -12.05 -9.25 -1.46
CA LEU A 99 -11.87 -8.01 -2.18
C LEU A 99 -13.11 -7.11 -2.04
N LEU A 100 -14.30 -7.67 -2.21
CA LEU A 100 -15.58 -6.95 -2.09
C LEU A 100 -15.84 -6.48 -0.65
N GLU A 101 -15.58 -7.33 0.35
CA GLU A 101 -15.71 -6.94 1.75
C GLU A 101 -14.79 -5.77 2.10
N TRP A 102 -13.52 -5.83 1.69
CA TRP A 102 -12.59 -4.72 1.88
C TRP A 102 -13.03 -3.46 1.14
N ALA A 103 -13.40 -3.57 -0.14
CA ALA A 103 -13.81 -2.44 -0.97
C ALA A 103 -15.07 -1.75 -0.42
N SER A 104 -16.03 -2.52 0.10
CA SER A 104 -17.27 -2.00 0.70
C SER A 104 -17.04 -1.13 1.95
N ARG A 105 -15.89 -1.27 2.60
CA ARG A 105 -15.52 -0.50 3.79
C ARG A 105 -14.80 0.81 3.46
N ILE A 106 -14.35 0.97 2.22
CA ILE A 106 -13.68 2.19 1.77
C ILE A 106 -14.72 3.30 1.68
N LYS A 107 -14.47 4.38 2.42
CA LYS A 107 -15.31 5.58 2.41
C LYS A 107 -14.45 6.79 2.09
N ASN A 108 -15.03 7.75 1.39
CA ASN A 108 -14.40 9.05 1.20
C ASN A 108 -14.28 9.74 2.56
N VAL A 109 -13.09 10.27 2.87
CA VAL A 109 -12.85 11.02 4.10
C VAL A 109 -13.32 12.46 3.93
N SER A 110 -13.12 13.05 2.75
CA SER A 110 -13.58 14.38 2.36
C SER A 110 -13.69 14.49 0.83
N ASP A 111 -14.16 15.64 0.33
CA ASP A 111 -14.11 16.01 -1.09
C ASP A 111 -12.71 16.44 -1.57
N LYS A 112 -11.73 16.53 -0.66
CA LYS A 112 -10.33 16.92 -0.94
C LYS A 112 -9.34 15.76 -0.91
N THR A 113 -9.82 14.55 -0.67
CA THR A 113 -8.99 13.35 -0.51
C THR A 113 -9.33 12.29 -1.55
N ALA A 114 -8.34 11.55 -2.01
CA ALA A 114 -8.53 10.44 -2.94
C ALA A 114 -7.55 9.29 -2.66
N PHE A 115 -7.95 8.09 -3.09
CA PHE A 115 -7.12 6.90 -3.01
C PHE A 115 -6.31 6.71 -4.28
N PHE A 116 -5.03 6.39 -4.14
CA PHE A 116 -4.15 6.03 -5.24
C PHE A 116 -4.09 4.50 -5.37
N ASN A 117 -4.92 3.96 -6.27
CA ASN A 117 -5.02 2.53 -6.52
C ASN A 117 -3.86 2.04 -7.38
N VAL A 118 -3.22 0.96 -6.95
CA VAL A 118 -2.12 0.31 -7.67
C VAL A 118 -2.31 -1.20 -7.63
N LEU A 119 -1.80 -1.88 -8.66
CA LEU A 119 -1.71 -3.35 -8.66
C LEU A 119 -0.30 -3.83 -8.30
N ALA A 120 0.74 -3.03 -8.52
CA ALA A 120 2.11 -3.32 -8.05
C ALA A 120 2.90 -2.01 -7.91
N THR A 121 4.02 -2.06 -7.19
CA THR A 121 5.04 -0.99 -7.16
C THR A 121 6.42 -1.56 -7.46
N HIS A 122 7.43 -0.70 -7.47
CA HIS A 122 8.83 -1.09 -7.59
C HIS A 122 9.35 -1.89 -6.38
N ASP A 123 8.71 -1.76 -5.22
CA ASP A 123 9.03 -2.56 -4.03
C ASP A 123 8.44 -3.99 -4.11
N GLY A 124 7.41 -4.20 -4.95
CA GLY A 124 6.68 -5.45 -5.03
C GLY A 124 5.31 -5.41 -4.35
N LEU A 125 4.83 -6.56 -3.87
CA LEU A 125 3.51 -6.73 -3.26
C LEU A 125 3.67 -6.85 -1.73
N GLY A 126 3.33 -5.78 -1.01
CA GLY A 126 3.42 -5.73 0.45
C GLY A 126 2.38 -6.59 1.16
N VAL A 127 2.81 -7.39 2.15
CA VAL A 127 1.90 -8.29 2.89
C VAL A 127 1.20 -7.59 4.07
N VAL A 128 1.84 -6.60 4.68
CA VAL A 128 1.33 -5.91 5.89
C VAL A 128 -0.11 -5.37 5.73
N PRO A 129 -0.51 -4.73 4.62
CA PRO A 129 -1.84 -4.14 4.47
C PRO A 129 -2.99 -5.15 4.48
N VAL A 130 -2.73 -6.41 4.08
CA VAL A 130 -3.75 -7.47 4.02
C VAL A 130 -3.81 -8.35 5.26
N LYS A 131 -2.92 -8.17 6.25
CA LYS A 131 -2.87 -9.02 7.47
C LYS A 131 -4.15 -8.99 8.30
N THR A 132 -4.96 -7.94 8.19
CA THR A 132 -6.24 -7.81 8.88
C THR A 132 -7.43 -8.25 8.03
N ILE A 133 -7.19 -8.74 6.81
CA ILE A 133 -8.23 -9.08 5.80
C ILE A 133 -8.11 -10.55 5.37
N LEU A 134 -6.87 -10.99 5.12
CA LEU A 134 -6.53 -12.36 4.76
C LEU A 134 -5.97 -13.09 5.98
N THR A 135 -6.34 -14.36 6.11
CA THR A 135 -5.78 -15.27 7.10
C THR A 135 -4.32 -15.60 6.78
N GLY A 136 -3.58 -16.06 7.78
CA GLY A 136 -2.20 -16.52 7.55
C GLY A 136 -2.10 -17.65 6.51
N LYS A 137 -3.11 -18.53 6.43
CA LYS A 137 -3.15 -19.60 5.43
C LYS A 137 -3.35 -19.06 4.01
N GLU A 138 -4.27 -18.10 3.82
CA GLU A 138 -4.50 -17.45 2.53
C GLU A 138 -3.23 -16.71 2.06
N ILE A 139 -2.55 -15.98 2.96
CA ILE A 139 -1.29 -15.29 2.66
C ILE A 139 -0.19 -16.29 2.28
N THR A 140 -0.05 -17.39 3.02
CA THR A 140 0.92 -18.45 2.69
C THR A 140 0.59 -19.08 1.34
N GLY A 141 -0.68 -19.35 1.04
CA GLY A 141 -1.10 -19.89 -0.26
C GLY A 141 -0.73 -18.98 -1.44
N ILE A 142 -0.89 -17.66 -1.29
CA ILE A 142 -0.42 -16.70 -2.31
C ILE A 142 1.10 -16.77 -2.45
N ALA A 143 1.83 -16.78 -1.33
CA ALA A 143 3.29 -16.85 -1.32
C ALA A 143 3.82 -18.11 -2.03
N ASP A 144 3.16 -19.25 -1.80
CA ASP A 144 3.53 -20.54 -2.38
C ASP A 144 3.26 -20.55 -3.89
N ASN A 145 2.09 -20.07 -4.34
CA ASN A 145 1.80 -19.89 -5.78
C ASN A 145 2.83 -18.99 -6.48
N ILE A 146 3.23 -17.89 -5.84
CA ILE A 146 4.23 -16.97 -6.40
C ILE A 146 5.58 -17.68 -6.55
N LYS A 147 6.01 -18.45 -5.55
CA LYS A 147 7.26 -19.22 -5.60
C LYS A 147 7.23 -20.30 -6.67
N GLU A 148 6.13 -21.03 -6.80
CA GLU A 148 5.94 -22.03 -7.86
C GLU A 148 6.04 -21.43 -9.27
N ARG A 149 5.68 -20.14 -9.41
CA ARG A 149 5.75 -19.37 -10.65
C ARG A 149 7.08 -18.64 -10.84
N GLY A 150 8.09 -18.96 -10.03
CA GLY A 150 9.44 -18.38 -10.13
C GLY A 150 9.57 -16.98 -9.53
N GLY A 151 8.56 -16.49 -8.81
CA GLY A 151 8.63 -15.25 -8.06
C GLY A 151 9.41 -15.38 -6.75
N PHE A 152 9.80 -14.24 -6.19
CA PHE A 152 10.57 -14.19 -4.94
C PHE A 152 9.69 -13.72 -3.77
N VAL A 153 9.85 -14.35 -2.60
CA VAL A 153 9.14 -13.94 -1.37
C VAL A 153 10.18 -13.63 -0.30
N SER A 154 10.16 -12.40 0.20
CA SER A 154 10.95 -12.00 1.36
C SER A 154 10.20 -12.31 2.66
N TYR A 155 10.96 -12.56 3.72
CA TYR A 155 10.41 -12.98 5.01
C TYR A 155 10.92 -12.07 6.13
N LYS A 156 10.05 -11.80 7.10
CA LYS A 156 10.40 -11.15 8.37
C LYS A 156 10.37 -12.18 9.48
N THR A 157 11.42 -12.20 10.32
CA THR A 157 11.43 -12.95 11.57
C THR A 157 10.60 -12.20 12.61
N VAL A 158 9.61 -12.85 13.20
CA VAL A 158 8.81 -12.28 14.30
C VAL A 158 9.38 -12.74 15.65
N GLU A 159 8.87 -12.19 16.76
CA GLU A 159 9.42 -12.39 18.11
C GLU A 159 9.48 -13.87 18.55
N ASP A 160 8.56 -14.71 18.04
CA ASP A 160 8.55 -16.15 18.30
C ASP A 160 9.59 -16.94 17.47
N GLY A 161 10.42 -16.26 16.66
CA GLY A 161 11.43 -16.85 15.79
C GLY A 161 10.90 -17.38 14.45
N SER A 162 9.57 -17.40 14.25
CA SER A 162 8.97 -17.84 12.99
C SER A 162 9.19 -16.82 11.86
N LYS A 163 9.27 -17.32 10.63
CA LYS A 163 9.36 -16.50 9.41
C LYS A 163 7.99 -16.31 8.81
N LYS A 164 7.59 -15.06 8.59
CA LYS A 164 6.32 -14.71 7.92
C LYS A 164 6.61 -13.97 6.61
N PRO A 165 5.86 -14.23 5.52
CA PRO A 165 5.96 -13.44 4.30
C PRO A 165 5.84 -11.94 4.60
N TYR A 166 6.71 -11.15 3.97
CA TYR A 166 6.77 -9.71 4.15
C TYR A 166 6.48 -8.96 2.85
N GLU A 167 7.11 -9.38 1.76
CA GLU A 167 6.97 -8.79 0.44
C GLU A 167 7.10 -9.87 -0.63
N MET A 168 6.32 -9.76 -1.69
CA MET A 168 6.29 -10.72 -2.79
C MET A 168 6.62 -10.02 -4.10
N ASN A 169 7.54 -10.60 -4.87
CA ASN A 169 8.12 -10.00 -6.06
C ASN A 169 7.86 -10.89 -7.27
N ILE A 170 6.90 -10.46 -8.09
CA ILE A 170 6.48 -11.11 -9.34
C ILE A 170 5.70 -10.09 -10.18
N THR A 171 5.72 -10.20 -11.50
CA THR A 171 4.82 -9.43 -12.36
C THR A 171 3.42 -10.04 -12.33
N TYR A 172 2.38 -9.25 -12.56
CA TYR A 172 1.00 -9.79 -12.59
C TYR A 172 0.84 -10.85 -13.66
N TYR A 173 1.42 -10.64 -14.83
CA TYR A 173 1.38 -11.60 -15.91
C TYR A 173 1.97 -12.95 -15.47
N SER A 174 3.19 -12.98 -14.94
CA SER A 174 3.80 -14.22 -14.43
C SER A 174 3.01 -14.83 -13.28
N ALA A 175 2.38 -14.00 -12.46
CA ALA A 175 1.59 -14.44 -11.32
C ALA A 175 0.31 -15.17 -11.74
N ILE A 176 -0.33 -14.79 -12.86
CA ILE A 176 -1.64 -15.35 -13.27
C ILE A 176 -1.59 -16.24 -14.52
N ALA A 177 -0.59 -16.07 -15.39
CA ALA A 177 -0.51 -16.77 -16.67
C ALA A 177 -0.45 -18.30 -16.47
N ASP A 178 -1.19 -19.05 -17.28
CA ASP A 178 -1.16 -20.50 -17.21
C ASP A 178 0.02 -21.02 -18.05
N SER A 179 0.92 -21.79 -17.44
CA SER A 179 2.07 -22.37 -18.13
C SER A 179 1.69 -23.39 -19.21
N LYS A 180 0.45 -23.89 -19.21
CA LYS A 180 -0.09 -24.79 -20.24
C LYS A 180 -0.63 -24.05 -21.47
N ASN A 181 -0.91 -22.75 -21.34
CA ASN A 181 -1.45 -21.94 -22.42
C ASN A 181 -0.33 -21.33 -23.26
N SER A 182 -0.61 -21.07 -24.54
CA SER A 182 0.26 -20.19 -25.34
C SER A 182 0.23 -18.78 -24.78
N GLU A 183 1.27 -18.00 -25.04
CA GLU A 183 1.33 -16.58 -24.68
C GLU A 183 0.12 -15.81 -25.25
N GLU A 184 -0.25 -16.07 -26.51
CA GLU A 184 -1.42 -15.44 -27.13
C GLU A 184 -2.72 -15.76 -26.39
N LEU A 185 -2.87 -16.99 -25.88
CA LEU A 185 -4.05 -17.39 -25.11
C LEU A 185 -4.05 -16.79 -23.70
N ASN A 186 -2.87 -16.61 -23.08
CA ASN A 186 -2.75 -15.93 -21.79
C ASN A 186 -3.01 -14.41 -21.89
N ILE A 187 -2.71 -13.78 -23.04
CA ILE A 187 -2.97 -12.36 -23.27
C ILE A 187 -4.45 -12.09 -23.60
N LYS A 188 -5.14 -13.02 -24.24
CA LYS A 188 -6.56 -12.86 -24.63
C LYS A 188 -7.56 -13.08 -23.49
N LYS A 189 -7.16 -13.70 -22.39
CA LYS A 189 -8.01 -13.96 -21.21
C LYS A 189 -7.89 -12.82 -20.19
#